data_AF-A0A842MYR4-F1
#
_entry.id   AF-A0A842MYR4-F1
#
_cell.length_a   1.000
_cell.length_b   1.000
_cell.length_c   1.000
_cell.angle_alpha   90.00
_cell.angle_beta   90.00
_cell.angle_gamma   90.00
#
_symmetry.space_group_name_H-M   'P 1'
#
loop_
_entity.id
_entity.type
_entity.pdbx_description
1 polymer ?
#
loop_
_entity_poly.entity_id
_entity_poly.type
_entity_poly.pdbx_seq_one_letter_code
_entity_poly.pdbx_strand_id
1 'polypeptide(L)'
;MPLSDVLLRGESLKKLVNLRNPHVLKQVREFINLCKPSKVTVITDDPEEIAYVRQRAIDLGEEHPLKMDGHTIHFDGYDDQARDKAHTAVLLPAGQSLSRGIVSVER
;
A
#
# COMPACT_ATOMS: atom_id res chain seq x y z
N MET A 1 -23.43 10.12 -5.21
CA MET A 1 -22.46 9.27 -5.93
C MET A 1 -21.51 8.66 -4.91
N PRO A 2 -21.15 7.37 -5.02
CA PRO A 2 -20.12 6.75 -4.18
C PRO A 2 -18.80 7.50 -4.20
N LEU A 3 -18.08 7.55 -3.08
CA LEU A 3 -16.78 8.23 -2.98
C LEU A 3 -15.78 7.63 -4.00
N SER A 4 -15.84 6.33 -4.21
CA SER A 4 -15.02 5.64 -5.20
C SER A 4 -15.25 6.11 -6.64
N ASP A 5 -16.46 6.51 -7.03
CA ASP A 5 -16.69 7.08 -8.37
C ASP A 5 -16.13 8.50 -8.52
N VAL A 6 -16.04 9.24 -7.42
CA VAL A 6 -15.48 10.60 -7.42
C VAL A 6 -13.96 10.56 -7.48
N LEU A 7 -13.33 9.66 -6.72
CA LEU A 7 -11.87 9.58 -6.57
C LEU A 7 -11.20 8.70 -7.62
N LEU A 8 -11.82 7.59 -8.05
CA LEU A 8 -11.25 6.68 -9.04
C LEU A 8 -11.67 7.11 -10.45
N ARG A 9 -10.89 8.02 -11.04
CA ARG A 9 -11.17 8.64 -12.34
C ARG A 9 -9.90 8.81 -13.18
N GLY A 10 -10.06 9.26 -14.43
CA GLY A 10 -8.95 9.58 -15.33
C GLY A 10 -8.03 8.39 -15.59
N GLU A 11 -6.72 8.65 -15.66
CA GLU A 11 -5.70 7.62 -15.95
C GLU A 11 -5.70 6.47 -14.95
N SER A 12 -5.93 6.75 -13.66
CA SER A 12 -5.99 5.68 -12.64
C SER A 12 -7.12 4.68 -12.91
N LEU A 13 -8.30 5.18 -13.30
CA LEU A 13 -9.41 4.30 -13.70
C LEU A 13 -9.07 3.54 -14.99
N LYS A 14 -8.50 4.21 -16.00
CA LYS A 14 -8.13 3.57 -17.27
C LYS A 14 -7.16 2.41 -17.07
N LYS A 15 -6.12 2.58 -16.25
CA LYS A 15 -5.16 1.53 -15.92
C LYS A 15 -5.84 0.28 -15.34
N LEU A 16 -6.75 0.45 -14.39
CA LEU A 16 -7.48 -0.68 -13.80
C LEU A 16 -8.44 -1.35 -14.78
N VAL A 17 -9.12 -0.56 -15.63
CA VAL A 17 -10.00 -1.09 -16.68
C VAL A 17 -9.20 -1.89 -17.71
N ASN A 18 -7.98 -1.46 -18.04
CA ASN A 18 -7.10 -2.13 -18.99
C ASN A 18 -6.64 -3.52 -18.52
N LEU A 19 -6.65 -3.80 -17.21
CA LEU A 19 -6.39 -5.14 -16.68
C LEU A 19 -7.48 -6.15 -17.08
N ARG A 20 -8.65 -5.68 -17.54
CA ARG A 20 -9.82 -6.52 -17.86
C ARG A 20 -10.23 -7.47 -16.73
N ASN A 21 -9.94 -7.06 -15.49
CA ASN A 21 -10.23 -7.84 -14.30
C ASN A 21 -11.22 -7.07 -13.42
N PRO A 22 -12.54 -7.36 -13.54
CA PRO A 22 -13.57 -6.66 -12.78
C PRO A 22 -13.45 -6.91 -11.26
N HIS A 23 -12.82 -8.00 -10.84
CA HIS A 23 -12.61 -8.30 -9.43
C HIS A 23 -11.66 -7.28 -8.78
N VAL A 24 -10.54 -6.94 -9.44
CA VAL A 24 -9.60 -5.92 -8.95
C VAL A 24 -10.29 -4.56 -8.81
N LEU A 25 -11.05 -4.15 -9.82
CA LEU A 25 -11.79 -2.88 -9.78
C LEU A 25 -12.80 -2.85 -8.63
N LYS A 26 -13.49 -3.96 -8.38
CA LYS A 26 -14.42 -4.10 -7.24
C LYS A 26 -13.68 -3.93 -5.91
N GLN A 27 -12.57 -4.65 -5.70
CA GLN A 27 -11.78 -4.55 -4.47
C GLN A 27 -11.30 -3.12 -4.22
N VAL A 28 -10.73 -2.47 -5.24
CA VAL A 28 -10.24 -1.08 -5.10
C VAL A 28 -11.39 -0.14 -4.70
N ARG A 29 -12.56 -0.25 -5.33
CA ARG A 29 -13.72 0.59 -5.00
C ARG A 29 -14.23 0.37 -3.58
N GLU A 30 -14.22 -0.88 -3.11
CA GLU A 30 -14.59 -1.24 -1.75
C GLU A 30 -13.66 -0.56 -0.74
N PHE A 31 -12.34 -0.68 -0.91
CA PHE A 31 -11.38 -0.06 0.00
C PHE A 31 -11.35 1.47 -0.07
N ILE A 32 -11.64 2.09 -1.22
CA ILE A 32 -11.81 3.54 -1.29
C ILE A 32 -12.98 4.00 -0.42
N ASN A 33 -14.11 3.30 -0.48
CA ASN A 33 -15.28 3.64 0.31
C ASN A 33 -15.04 3.38 1.81
N LEU A 34 -14.27 2.35 2.16
CA LEU A 34 -13.92 2.00 3.54
C LEU A 34 -12.91 2.99 4.15
N CYS A 35 -11.77 3.19 3.49
CA CYS A 35 -10.65 4.00 4.00
C CYS A 35 -10.85 5.51 3.80
N LYS A 36 -11.74 5.93 2.89
CA LYS A 36 -12.07 7.32 2.59
C LYS A 36 -10.84 8.23 2.36
N PRO A 37 -9.91 7.86 1.47
CA PRO A 37 -8.70 8.65 1.23
C PRO A 37 -9.04 10.00 0.59
N SER A 38 -8.13 10.97 0.70
CA SER A 38 -8.26 12.27 0.02
C SER A 38 -7.98 12.21 -1.49
N LYS A 39 -7.16 11.25 -1.93
CA LYS A 39 -6.78 11.04 -3.34
C LYS A 39 -6.50 9.54 -3.59
N VAL A 40 -6.75 9.09 -4.82
CA VAL A 40 -6.37 7.75 -5.31
C VAL A 40 -5.46 7.91 -6.52
N THR A 41 -4.39 7.11 -6.58
CA THR A 41 -3.47 7.07 -7.73
C THR A 41 -3.02 5.64 -7.95
N VAL A 42 -3.10 5.17 -9.20
CA VAL A 42 -2.62 3.85 -9.61
C VAL A 42 -1.26 4.04 -10.27
N ILE A 43 -0.23 3.42 -9.69
CA ILE A 43 1.17 3.48 -10.12
C ILE A 43 1.50 2.19 -10.88
N THR A 44 2.16 2.31 -12.03
CA THR A 44 2.69 1.18 -12.82
C THR A 44 4.22 1.16 -12.78
N ASP A 45 4.84 0.20 -13.47
CA ASP A 45 6.30 0.15 -13.66
C ASP A 45 6.81 1.20 -14.67
N ASP A 46 6.05 2.27 -14.88
CA ASP A 46 6.46 3.38 -15.74
C ASP A 46 7.54 4.19 -14.99
N PRO A 47 8.69 4.48 -15.61
CA PRO A 47 9.78 5.20 -14.93
C PRO A 47 9.39 6.58 -14.40
N GLU A 48 8.50 7.31 -15.06
CA GLU A 48 8.03 8.63 -14.61
C GLU A 48 7.13 8.50 -13.38
N GLU A 49 6.33 7.45 -13.29
CA GLU A 49 5.47 7.19 -12.13
C GLU A 49 6.25 6.72 -10.91
N ILE A 50 7.29 5.91 -11.14
CA ILE A 50 8.25 5.55 -10.09
C ILE A 50 8.98 6.81 -9.60
N ALA A 51 9.42 7.69 -10.51
CA ALA A 51 10.04 8.96 -10.16
C ALA A 51 9.08 9.87 -9.37
N TYR A 52 7.80 9.91 -9.74
CA TYR A 52 6.77 10.63 -8.99
C TYR A 52 6.66 10.14 -7.54
N VAL A 53 6.64 8.82 -7.29
CA VAL A 53 6.56 8.27 -5.92
C VAL A 53 7.81 8.63 -5.11
N ARG A 54 9.00 8.49 -5.71
CA ARG A 54 10.28 8.84 -5.05
C ARG A 54 10.33 10.32 -4.68
N GLN A 55 10.00 11.20 -5.63
CA GLN A 55 9.97 12.63 -5.37
C GLN A 55 8.94 12.99 -4.29
N ARG A 56 7.79 12.29 -4.27
CA ARG A 56 6.75 12.56 -3.29
C ARG A 56 7.20 12.27 -1.85
N ALA A 57 7.99 11.22 -1.62
CA ALA A 57 8.57 10.92 -0.32
C ALA A 57 9.49 12.06 0.18
N ILE A 58 10.27 12.65 -0.73
CA ILE A 58 11.12 13.82 -0.43
C ILE A 58 10.27 15.06 -0.15
N ASP A 59 9.27 15.34 -0.98
CA ASP A 59 8.40 16.51 -0.83
C ASP A 59 7.57 16.49 0.46
N LEU A 60 7.24 15.29 0.95
CA LEU A 60 6.54 15.07 2.22
C LEU A 60 7.48 15.10 3.43
N GLY A 61 8.79 15.08 3.21
CA GLY A 61 9.80 15.01 4.27
C GLY A 61 9.91 13.63 4.92
N GLU A 62 9.34 12.58 4.30
CA GLU A 62 9.57 11.20 4.70
C GLU A 62 11.03 10.84 4.42
N GLU A 63 11.56 11.22 3.25
CA GLU A 63 12.94 10.96 2.87
C GLU A 63 13.76 12.24 2.69
N HIS A 64 15.06 12.17 2.99
CA HIS A 64 16.02 13.25 2.75
C HIS A 64 17.11 12.85 1.76
N PRO A 65 17.45 13.72 0.78
CA PRO A 65 18.50 13.42 -0.18
C PRO A 65 19.87 13.37 0.48
N LEU A 66 20.69 12.42 0.04
CA LEU A 66 22.11 12.32 0.40
C LEU A 66 22.99 12.96 -0.69
N LYS A 67 24.29 13.09 -0.41
CA LYS A 67 25.27 13.62 -1.38
C LYS A 67 25.45 12.75 -2.63
N MET A 68 25.06 11.49 -2.56
CA MET A 68 25.13 10.57 -3.70
C MET A 68 23.84 10.65 -4.49
N ASP A 69 23.96 10.88 -5.79
CA ASP A 69 22.79 11.05 -6.66
C ASP A 69 21.87 9.84 -6.60
N GLY A 70 20.57 10.10 -6.42
CA GLY A 70 19.53 9.08 -6.32
C GLY A 70 19.42 8.37 -4.98
N HIS A 71 20.27 8.71 -3.99
CA HIS A 71 20.23 8.10 -2.67
C HIS A 71 19.53 9.02 -1.66
N THR A 72 18.72 8.40 -0.80
CA THR A 72 17.98 9.07 0.27
C THR A 72 18.20 8.36 1.61
N ILE A 73 17.81 9.03 2.69
CA ILE A 73 17.75 8.46 4.04
C ILE A 73 16.35 8.69 4.62
N HIS A 74 15.83 7.68 5.32
CA HIS A 74 14.61 7.72 6.12
C HIS A 74 14.95 7.27 7.54
N PHE A 75 14.28 7.84 8.53
CA PHE A 75 14.34 7.37 9.90
C PHE A 75 12.93 6.96 10.31
N ASP A 76 12.73 5.66 10.54
CA ASP A 76 11.47 5.13 11.05
C ASP A 76 11.16 5.69 12.45
N GLY A 77 9.89 5.61 12.85
CA GLY A 77 9.47 5.93 14.20
C GLY A 77 10.20 5.08 15.24
N TYR A 78 10.44 5.64 16.43
CA TYR A 78 11.15 4.95 17.52
C TYR A 78 10.56 3.57 17.86
N ASP A 79 9.23 3.45 17.79
CA ASP A 79 8.49 2.23 18.11
C ASP A 79 8.31 1.27 16.90
N ASP A 80 8.83 1.62 15.71
CA ASP A 80 8.63 0.86 14.45
C ASP A 80 9.95 0.47 13.76
N GLN A 81 10.97 0.10 14.56
CA GLN A 81 12.32 -0.18 14.06
C GLN A 81 12.54 -1.62 13.59
N ALA A 82 11.59 -2.52 13.85
CA ALA A 82 11.72 -3.93 13.55
C ALA A 82 10.36 -4.60 13.39
N ARG A 83 10.36 -5.77 12.74
CA ARG A 83 9.15 -6.58 12.60
C ARG A 83 8.52 -6.90 13.96
N ASP A 84 7.25 -6.53 14.13
CA ASP A 84 6.46 -6.89 15.28
C ASP A 84 5.99 -8.35 15.21
N LYS A 85 6.75 -9.25 15.84
CA LYS A 85 6.43 -10.68 15.87
C LYS A 85 5.17 -10.99 16.68
N ALA A 86 4.85 -10.19 17.70
CA ALA A 86 3.73 -10.45 18.59
C ALA A 86 2.39 -10.18 17.88
N HIS A 87 2.36 -9.21 16.97
CA HIS A 87 1.17 -8.86 16.19
C HIS A 87 1.18 -9.38 14.74
N THR A 88 2.15 -10.24 14.38
CA THR A 88 2.15 -10.98 13.10
C THR A 88 1.55 -12.37 13.32
N ALA A 89 0.41 -12.69 12.71
CA ALA A 89 -0.25 -13.99 12.89
C ALA A 89 -0.62 -14.69 11.57
N VAL A 90 -0.68 -16.04 11.62
CA VAL A 90 -1.25 -16.88 10.57
C VAL A 90 -2.68 -17.26 10.94
N LEU A 91 -3.65 -16.92 10.08
CA LEU A 91 -5.06 -17.28 10.27
C LEU A 91 -5.28 -18.73 9.81
N LEU A 92 -5.70 -19.62 10.72
CA LEU A 92 -5.92 -21.05 10.47
C LEU A 92 -7.37 -21.47 10.76
N PRO A 93 -7.85 -22.60 10.20
CA PRO A 93 -9.08 -23.22 10.68
C PRO A 93 -9.00 -23.58 12.17
N ALA A 94 -10.17 -23.67 12.81
CA ALA A 94 -10.25 -23.97 14.24
C ALA A 94 -9.52 -25.26 14.62
N GLY A 95 -8.80 -25.21 15.76
CA GLY A 95 -8.03 -26.33 16.29
C GLY A 95 -6.69 -26.64 15.59
N GLN A 96 -6.22 -25.79 14.67
CA GLN A 96 -4.91 -25.94 14.03
C GLN A 96 -3.86 -24.99 14.62
N SER A 97 -2.61 -25.43 14.69
CA SER A 97 -1.46 -24.62 15.10
C SER A 97 -0.22 -24.95 14.28
N LEU A 98 0.64 -23.96 14.03
CA LEU A 98 1.96 -24.18 13.46
C LEU A 98 3.02 -24.40 14.55
N SER A 99 4.30 -24.35 14.18
CA SER A 99 5.41 -24.50 15.11
C SER A 99 5.42 -23.40 16.18
N ARG A 100 6.06 -23.69 17.33
CA ARG A 100 6.11 -22.80 18.51
C ARG A 100 6.53 -21.35 18.21
N GLY A 101 7.31 -21.13 17.15
CA GLY A 101 7.81 -19.81 16.77
C GLY A 101 6.85 -18.98 15.90
N ILE A 102 5.68 -19.52 15.56
CA ILE A 102 4.70 -18.89 14.67
C ILE A 102 3.41 -18.64 15.46
N VAL A 103 3.00 -17.38 15.56
CA VAL A 103 1.71 -17.02 16.13
C VAL A 103 0.63 -17.48 15.15
N SER A 104 -0.27 -18.35 15.60
CA SER A 104 -1.42 -18.81 14.84
C SER A 104 -2.70 -18.42 15.57
N VAL A 105 -3.68 -17.91 14.84
CA VAL A 105 -5.01 -17.55 15.37
C VAL A 105 -6.08 -18.12 14.46
N GLU A 106 -7.29 -18.31 14.98
CA GLU A 106 -8.40 -18.85 14.18
C GLU A 106 -8.94 -17.78 13.22
N ARG A 107 -9.29 -18.19 11.99
CA ARG A 107 -9.85 -17.31 10.94
C ARG A 107 -11.35 -17.08 11.08
#